data_AF-A0A0W8DJV5-F1
#
_entry.id   AF-A0A0W8DJV5-F1
#
_cell.length_a   1.000
_cell.length_b   1.000
_cell.length_c   1.000
_cell.angle_alpha   90.00
_cell.angle_beta   90.00
_cell.angle_gamma   90.00
#
_symmetry.space_group_name_H-M   'P 1'
#
loop_
_entity.id
_entity.type
_entity.pdbx_description
1 polymer ?
#
loop_
_entity_poly.entity_id
_entity_poly.type
_entity_poly.pdbx_seq_one_letter_code
_entity_poly.pdbx_strand_id
1 'polypeptide(L)'
;MCTAVYKRLQVVSEELSKISDEEAMRQNRVLFMYGNTIANFLKFLQKQAKKSFIRRLAGNRKVVAAIQDFNEDIDELYKLLTVVHIQEMAKWKREWDEDRRKQEQKLLSMATNHQRILADIRNQDNNLVESLAMLKYEMTHKKAQNSMAALAMMKRTFNKITRTSGAKVPAVPEWFISSDDVDFDVNDQFDSNFVMLVFLRANRELWDFTSLVGYNESAGDGEEDAE
;
A
#
# COMPACT_ATOMS: atom_id res chain seq x y z
N MET A 1 -11.07 -10.08 -11.22
CA MET A 1 -10.91 -9.46 -9.89
C MET A 1 -11.32 -8.00 -9.86
N CYS A 2 -10.46 -6.97 -10.07
CA CYS A 2 -10.90 -5.56 -9.95
C CYS A 2 -12.04 -5.17 -10.91
N THR A 3 -12.03 -5.67 -12.14
CA THR A 3 -13.13 -5.47 -13.10
C THR A 3 -14.45 -6.06 -12.60
N ALA A 4 -14.41 -7.14 -11.82
CA ALA A 4 -15.62 -7.73 -11.24
C ALA A 4 -16.20 -6.83 -10.15
N VAL A 5 -15.36 -6.28 -9.26
CA VAL A 5 -15.77 -5.27 -8.27
C VAL A 5 -16.42 -4.06 -8.95
N TYR A 6 -15.78 -3.52 -9.99
CA TYR A 6 -16.32 -2.42 -10.77
C TYR A 6 -17.71 -2.73 -11.33
N LYS A 7 -17.89 -3.89 -12.00
CA LYS A 7 -19.20 -4.29 -12.55
C LYS A 7 -20.28 -4.37 -11.48
N ARG A 8 -19.94 -4.88 -10.28
CA ARG A 8 -20.90 -4.95 -9.17
C ARG A 8 -21.25 -3.57 -8.63
N LEU A 9 -20.29 -2.65 -8.54
CA LEU A 9 -20.56 -1.26 -8.18
C LEU A 9 -21.44 -0.54 -9.22
N GLN A 10 -21.34 -0.91 -10.51
CA GLN A 10 -22.25 -0.40 -11.54
C GLN A 10 -23.69 -0.86 -11.30
N VAL A 11 -23.90 -2.14 -10.98
CA VAL A 11 -25.24 -2.66 -10.63
C VAL A 11 -25.84 -1.89 -9.44
N VAL A 12 -25.05 -1.64 -8.39
CA VAL A 12 -25.50 -0.81 -7.26
C VAL A 12 -25.91 0.60 -7.73
N SER A 13 -25.12 1.22 -8.62
CA SER A 13 -25.45 2.53 -9.20
C SER A 13 -26.78 2.52 -9.96
N GLU A 14 -27.00 1.47 -10.76
CA GLU A 14 -28.21 1.31 -11.57
C GLU A 14 -29.44 1.15 -10.67
N GLU A 15 -29.35 0.35 -9.61
CA GLU A 15 -30.44 0.21 -8.65
C GLU A 15 -30.70 1.51 -7.87
N LEU A 16 -29.66 2.21 -7.43
CA LEU A 16 -29.81 3.51 -6.79
C LEU A 16 -30.49 4.55 -7.69
N SER A 17 -30.24 4.51 -9.00
CA SER A 17 -30.86 5.43 -9.97
C SER A 17 -32.36 5.23 -10.16
N LYS A 18 -32.90 4.07 -9.77
CA LYS A 18 -34.33 3.73 -9.88
C LYS A 18 -35.15 4.21 -8.69
N ILE A 19 -34.50 4.61 -7.60
CA ILE A 19 -35.19 5.07 -6.39
C ILE A 19 -35.61 6.53 -6.60
N SER A 20 -36.92 6.76 -6.71
CA SER A 20 -37.49 8.10 -6.92
C SER A 20 -37.82 8.84 -5.61
N ASP A 21 -37.82 8.15 -4.48
CA ASP A 21 -38.14 8.72 -3.17
C ASP A 21 -36.86 9.23 -2.48
N GLU A 22 -36.63 10.54 -2.58
CA GLU A 22 -35.47 11.20 -1.96
C GLU A 22 -35.43 11.06 -0.43
N GLU A 23 -36.57 11.02 0.24
CA GLU A 23 -36.62 10.96 1.71
C GLU A 23 -36.24 9.55 2.19
N ALA A 24 -36.75 8.52 1.52
CA ALA A 24 -36.32 7.13 1.75
C ALA A 24 -34.83 6.91 1.44
N MET A 25 -34.29 7.59 0.42
CA MET A 25 -32.85 7.54 0.10
C MET A 25 -31.98 8.23 1.16
N ARG A 26 -32.40 9.39 1.68
CA ARG A 26 -31.65 10.13 2.71
C ARG A 26 -31.64 9.41 4.06
N GLN A 27 -32.73 8.73 4.39
CA GLN A 27 -32.84 7.95 5.63
C GLN A 27 -32.09 6.61 5.55
N ASN A 28 -31.83 6.09 4.35
CA ASN A 28 -31.06 4.86 4.17
C ASN A 28 -29.54 5.15 4.10
N ARG A 29 -28.76 4.49 4.96
CA ARG A 29 -27.28 4.56 4.97
C ARG A 29 -26.61 4.09 3.66
N VAL A 30 -27.37 3.53 2.72
CA VAL A 30 -26.88 2.96 1.47
C VAL A 30 -26.06 3.94 0.64
N LEU A 31 -26.47 5.21 0.52
CA LEU A 31 -25.74 6.21 -0.25
C LEU A 31 -24.37 6.50 0.35
N PHE A 32 -24.32 6.65 1.68
CA PHE A 32 -23.08 6.87 2.41
C PHE A 32 -22.13 5.67 2.26
N MET A 33 -22.65 4.45 2.45
CA MET A 33 -21.86 3.23 2.31
C MET A 33 -21.34 3.08 0.87
N TYR A 34 -22.18 3.32 -0.13
CA TYR A 34 -21.78 3.23 -1.54
C TYR A 34 -20.68 4.25 -1.89
N GLY A 35 -20.85 5.50 -1.45
CA GLY A 35 -19.85 6.55 -1.63
C GLY A 35 -18.51 6.19 -0.99
N ASN A 36 -18.54 5.66 0.24
CA ASN A 36 -17.33 5.21 0.93
C ASN A 36 -16.66 4.03 0.23
N THR A 37 -17.42 3.02 -0.20
CA THR A 37 -16.89 1.86 -0.92
C THR A 37 -16.23 2.28 -2.25
N ILE A 38 -16.84 3.19 -3.01
CA ILE A 38 -16.22 3.72 -4.24
C ILE A 38 -14.94 4.50 -3.93
N ALA A 39 -14.99 5.42 -2.95
CA ALA A 39 -13.82 6.23 -2.60
C ALA A 39 -12.63 5.35 -2.17
N ASN A 40 -12.89 4.36 -1.33
CA ASN A 40 -11.87 3.41 -0.88
C ASN A 40 -11.37 2.53 -2.03
N PHE A 41 -12.25 2.07 -2.92
CA PHE A 41 -11.86 1.27 -4.07
C PHE A 41 -11.02 2.08 -5.06
N LEU A 42 -11.35 3.35 -5.32
CA LEU A 42 -10.57 4.25 -6.16
C LEU A 42 -9.18 4.52 -5.53
N LYS A 43 -9.13 4.84 -4.23
CA LYS A 43 -7.87 5.02 -3.49
C LYS A 43 -7.02 3.75 -3.58
N PHE A 44 -7.62 2.58 -3.42
CA PHE A 44 -6.97 1.29 -3.57
C PHE A 44 -6.40 1.11 -4.98
N LEU A 45 -7.20 1.31 -6.04
CA LEU A 45 -6.75 1.16 -7.43
C LEU A 45 -5.58 2.11 -7.75
N GLN A 46 -5.67 3.37 -7.33
CA GLN A 46 -4.61 4.36 -7.49
C GLN A 46 -3.33 3.94 -6.77
N LYS A 47 -3.44 3.45 -5.51
CA LYS A 47 -2.30 2.93 -4.74
C LYS A 47 -1.66 1.74 -5.45
N GLN A 48 -2.44 0.76 -5.93
CA GLN A 48 -1.91 -0.41 -6.64
C GLN A 48 -1.31 -0.08 -8.02
N ALA A 49 -1.86 0.90 -8.74
CA ALA A 49 -1.39 1.30 -10.06
C ALA A 49 0.06 1.84 -10.02
N LYS A 50 0.43 2.54 -8.94
CA LYS A 50 1.77 3.11 -8.74
C LYS A 50 2.84 2.09 -8.34
N LYS A 51 2.45 0.90 -7.88
CA LYS A 51 3.39 -0.12 -7.40
C LYS A 51 4.19 -0.75 -8.54
N SER A 52 5.47 -0.99 -8.29
CA SER A 52 6.32 -1.83 -9.15
C SER A 52 5.85 -3.29 -9.14
N PHE A 53 6.32 -4.08 -10.10
CA PHE A 53 6.03 -5.51 -10.12
C PHE A 53 6.54 -6.22 -8.85
N ILE A 54 7.72 -5.87 -8.33
CA ILE A 54 8.28 -6.48 -7.10
C ILE A 54 7.33 -6.24 -5.91
N ARG A 55 6.85 -5.00 -5.72
CA ARG A 55 5.91 -4.67 -4.65
C ARG A 55 4.55 -5.33 -4.84
N ARG A 56 4.06 -5.41 -6.08
CA ARG A 56 2.81 -6.14 -6.39
C ARG A 56 2.93 -7.63 -6.07
N LEU A 57 4.09 -8.24 -6.33
CA LEU A 57 4.34 -9.63 -6.01
C LEU A 57 4.36 -9.86 -4.49
N ALA A 58 5.09 -9.02 -3.75
CA ALA A 58 5.15 -9.08 -2.29
C ALA A 58 3.77 -8.84 -1.63
N GLY A 59 3.01 -7.86 -2.14
CA GLY A 59 1.71 -7.47 -1.60
C GLY A 59 0.52 -8.25 -2.14
N ASN A 60 0.71 -9.24 -3.02
CA ASN A 60 -0.41 -9.86 -3.75
C ASN A 60 -1.45 -10.48 -2.82
N ARG A 61 -1.03 -11.14 -1.73
CA ARG A 61 -1.96 -11.71 -0.75
C ARG A 61 -2.89 -10.64 -0.17
N LYS A 62 -2.33 -9.49 0.22
CA LYS A 62 -3.09 -8.35 0.76
C LYS A 62 -4.01 -7.73 -0.30
N VAL A 63 -3.55 -7.64 -1.55
CA VAL A 63 -4.35 -7.16 -2.68
C VAL A 63 -5.56 -8.06 -2.92
N VAL A 64 -5.36 -9.38 -2.91
CA VAL A 64 -6.45 -10.36 -3.07
C VAL A 64 -7.44 -10.27 -1.91
N ALA A 65 -6.95 -10.16 -0.66
CA ALA A 65 -7.81 -9.98 0.51
C ALA A 65 -8.64 -8.70 0.42
N ALA A 66 -8.02 -7.55 0.14
CA ALA A 66 -8.75 -6.28 -0.01
C ALA A 66 -9.82 -6.32 -1.11
N ILE A 67 -9.55 -7.02 -2.23
CA ILE A 67 -10.56 -7.20 -3.29
C ILE A 67 -11.73 -8.07 -2.79
N GLN A 68 -11.48 -9.05 -1.93
CA GLN A 68 -12.53 -9.83 -1.28
C GLN A 68 -13.37 -8.93 -0.38
N ASP A 69 -12.73 -8.12 0.47
CA ASP A 69 -13.40 -7.19 1.38
C ASP A 69 -14.32 -6.24 0.60
N PHE A 70 -13.86 -5.67 -0.52
CA PHE A 70 -14.74 -4.85 -1.39
C PHE A 70 -15.94 -5.63 -1.94
N ASN A 71 -15.79 -6.91 -2.26
CA ASN A 71 -16.92 -7.73 -2.69
C ASN A 71 -17.91 -8.01 -1.55
N GLU A 72 -17.44 -8.12 -0.32
CA GLU A 72 -18.26 -8.30 0.88
C GLU A 72 -18.97 -6.99 1.26
N ASP A 73 -18.30 -5.84 1.14
CA ASP A 73 -18.93 -4.51 1.30
C ASP A 73 -20.09 -4.32 0.31
N ILE A 74 -19.91 -4.76 -0.94
CA ILE A 74 -20.97 -4.69 -1.95
C ILE A 74 -22.11 -5.68 -1.65
N ASP A 75 -21.83 -6.85 -1.05
CA ASP A 75 -22.87 -7.74 -0.55
C ASP A 75 -23.76 -7.03 0.49
N GLU A 76 -23.17 -6.22 1.38
CA GLU A 76 -23.93 -5.40 2.35
C GLU A 76 -24.79 -4.33 1.68
N LEU A 77 -24.29 -3.68 0.62
CA LEU A 77 -25.06 -2.72 -0.17
C LEU A 77 -26.29 -3.38 -0.83
N TYR A 78 -26.12 -4.58 -1.40
CA TYR A 78 -27.25 -5.32 -1.98
C TYR A 78 -28.33 -5.66 -0.95
N LYS A 79 -27.94 -6.04 0.27
CA LYS A 79 -28.89 -6.28 1.38
C LYS A 79 -29.68 -5.02 1.73
N LEU A 80 -29.02 -3.86 1.80
CA LEU A 80 -29.67 -2.59 2.17
C LEU A 80 -30.62 -2.05 1.11
N LEU A 81 -30.35 -2.33 -0.15
CA LEU A 81 -31.27 -1.99 -1.24
C LEU A 81 -32.48 -2.95 -1.29
N THR A 82 -32.53 -3.96 -0.42
CA THR A 82 -33.52 -5.05 -0.47
C THR A 82 -33.59 -5.70 -1.87
N VAL A 83 -32.49 -5.61 -2.63
CA VAL A 83 -32.51 -6.13 -3.99
C VAL A 83 -32.30 -7.62 -3.90
N VAL A 84 -33.12 -8.38 -4.64
CA VAL A 84 -33.00 -9.83 -4.77
C VAL A 84 -31.80 -10.17 -5.68
N HIS A 85 -30.62 -9.70 -5.31
CA HIS A 85 -29.33 -9.99 -5.96
C HIS A 85 -28.61 -11.15 -5.27
N ILE A 86 -29.34 -12.04 -4.61
CA ILE A 86 -28.81 -13.30 -4.04
C ILE A 86 -28.00 -14.06 -5.11
N GLN A 87 -28.46 -14.02 -6.37
CA GLN A 87 -27.74 -14.63 -7.50
C GLN A 87 -26.37 -13.97 -7.74
N GLU A 88 -26.26 -12.64 -7.71
CA GLU A 88 -24.98 -11.94 -7.88
C GLU A 88 -24.04 -12.17 -6.69
N MET A 89 -24.57 -12.15 -5.46
CA MET A 89 -23.82 -12.48 -4.24
C MET A 89 -23.28 -13.92 -4.27
N ALA A 90 -24.08 -14.87 -4.74
CA ALA A 90 -23.66 -16.28 -4.87
C ALA A 90 -22.71 -16.49 -6.07
N LYS A 91 -22.87 -15.71 -7.14
CA LYS A 91 -22.06 -15.82 -8.36
C LYS A 91 -20.60 -15.45 -8.11
N TRP A 92 -20.33 -14.28 -7.53
CA TRP A 92 -18.94 -13.86 -7.33
C TRP A 92 -18.18 -14.81 -6.40
N LYS A 93 -18.85 -15.38 -5.38
CA LYS A 93 -18.27 -16.37 -4.48
C LYS A 93 -17.90 -17.66 -5.19
N ARG A 94 -18.73 -18.12 -6.14
CA ARG A 94 -18.42 -19.29 -6.99
C ARG A 94 -17.27 -19.01 -7.96
N GLU A 95 -17.19 -17.80 -8.50
CA GLU A 95 -16.13 -17.40 -9.44
C GLU A 95 -14.80 -17.06 -8.74
N TRP A 96 -14.82 -16.82 -7.42
CA TRP A 96 -13.70 -16.29 -6.65
C TRP A 96 -12.40 -17.07 -6.79
N ASP A 97 -12.45 -18.39 -6.63
CA ASP A 97 -11.25 -19.22 -6.67
C ASP A 97 -10.60 -19.23 -8.06
N GLU A 98 -11.40 -19.21 -9.12
CA GLU A 98 -10.88 -19.11 -10.49
C GLU A 98 -10.30 -17.72 -10.76
N ASP A 99 -10.93 -16.67 -10.24
CA ASP A 99 -10.43 -15.31 -10.33
C ASP A 99 -9.09 -15.12 -9.60
N ARG A 100 -8.95 -15.71 -8.40
CA ARG A 100 -7.67 -15.75 -7.66
C ARG A 100 -6.60 -16.51 -8.44
N ARG A 101 -6.94 -17.67 -8.99
CA ARG A 101 -6.02 -18.46 -9.82
C ARG A 101 -5.55 -17.68 -11.06
N LYS A 102 -6.44 -17.01 -11.77
CA LYS A 102 -6.09 -16.17 -12.94
C LYS A 102 -5.14 -15.04 -12.55
N GLN A 103 -5.37 -14.41 -11.39
CA GLN A 103 -4.48 -13.38 -10.87
C GLN A 103 -3.09 -13.93 -10.52
N GLU A 104 -3.01 -15.11 -9.87
CA GLU A 104 -1.75 -15.79 -9.58
C GLU A 104 -1.00 -16.15 -10.87
N GLN A 105 -1.69 -16.70 -11.87
CA GLN A 105 -1.12 -17.02 -13.18
C GLN A 105 -0.60 -15.79 -13.93
N LYS A 106 -1.29 -14.64 -13.82
CA LYS A 106 -0.83 -13.38 -14.40
C LYS A 106 0.44 -12.87 -13.71
N LEU A 107 0.55 -13.02 -12.39
CA LEU A 107 1.79 -12.69 -11.68
C LEU A 107 2.93 -13.64 -12.05
N LEU A 108 2.64 -14.94 -12.20
CA LEU A 108 3.61 -15.93 -12.67
C LEU A 108 4.18 -15.57 -14.05
N SER A 109 3.31 -15.21 -15.00
CA SER A 109 3.78 -14.83 -16.35
C SER A 109 4.58 -13.53 -16.36
N MET A 110 4.27 -12.60 -15.45
CA MET A 110 5.08 -11.39 -15.26
C MET A 110 6.44 -11.70 -14.62
N ALA A 111 6.51 -12.64 -13.67
CA ALA A 111 7.75 -13.08 -13.02
C ALA A 111 8.73 -13.75 -13.99
N THR A 112 8.23 -14.42 -15.03
CA THR A 112 9.07 -15.04 -16.05
C THR A 112 9.54 -14.05 -17.11
N ASN A 113 8.84 -12.92 -17.29
CA ASN A 113 9.22 -11.88 -18.24
C ASN A 113 10.49 -11.13 -17.79
N HIS A 114 11.62 -11.44 -18.44
CA HIS A 114 12.92 -10.87 -18.11
C HIS A 114 13.00 -9.36 -18.35
N GLN A 115 12.46 -8.87 -19.46
CA GLN A 115 12.49 -7.43 -19.79
C GLN A 115 11.75 -6.59 -18.75
N ARG A 116 10.61 -7.09 -18.26
CA ARG A 116 9.83 -6.40 -17.24
C ARG A 116 10.57 -6.31 -15.91
N ILE A 117 11.28 -7.37 -15.52
CA ILE A 117 12.12 -7.36 -14.32
C ILE A 117 13.28 -6.37 -14.46
N LEU A 118 13.93 -6.30 -15.63
CA LEU A 118 15.00 -5.33 -15.86
C LEU A 118 14.49 -3.89 -15.82
N ALA A 119 13.31 -3.63 -16.38
CA ALA A 119 12.67 -2.31 -16.29
C ALA A 119 12.37 -1.92 -14.83
N ASP A 120 11.85 -2.86 -14.03
CA ASP A 120 11.60 -2.65 -12.60
C ASP A 120 12.91 -2.35 -11.85
N ILE A 121 14.00 -3.08 -12.12
CA ILE A 121 15.31 -2.82 -11.48
C ILE A 121 15.81 -1.41 -11.80
N ARG A 122 15.82 -1.02 -13.09
CA ARG A 122 16.32 0.28 -13.55
C ARG A 122 15.49 1.46 -13.02
N ASN A 123 14.19 1.27 -12.82
CA ASN A 123 13.29 2.33 -12.37
C ASN A 123 13.22 2.46 -10.83
N GLN A 124 13.89 1.58 -10.07
CA GLN A 124 13.71 1.48 -8.61
C GLN A 124 14.98 1.73 -7.79
N ASP A 125 16.04 2.36 -8.34
CA ASP A 125 17.35 2.44 -7.66
C ASP A 125 17.28 2.85 -6.16
N ASN A 126 16.41 3.79 -5.78
CA ASN A 126 16.27 4.21 -4.38
C ASN A 126 15.35 3.32 -3.51
N ASN A 127 14.46 2.51 -4.11
CA ASN A 127 13.40 1.75 -3.42
C ASN A 127 13.48 0.22 -3.63
N LEU A 128 14.49 -0.25 -4.36
CA LEU A 128 14.66 -1.67 -4.71
C LEU A 128 14.92 -2.53 -3.46
N VAL A 129 15.79 -2.06 -2.56
CA VAL A 129 16.12 -2.79 -1.32
C VAL A 129 14.89 -2.95 -0.43
N GLU A 130 14.09 -1.90 -0.26
CA GLU A 130 12.83 -1.98 0.49
C GLU A 130 11.85 -2.95 -0.18
N SER A 131 11.70 -2.87 -1.52
CA SER A 131 10.80 -3.76 -2.27
C SER A 131 11.22 -5.24 -2.13
N LEU A 132 12.53 -5.51 -2.12
CA LEU A 132 13.08 -6.84 -1.87
C LEU A 132 12.93 -7.26 -0.39
N ALA A 133 13.02 -6.33 0.56
CA ALA A 133 12.76 -6.59 1.97
C ALA A 133 11.30 -6.98 2.21
N MET A 134 10.34 -6.30 1.55
CA MET A 134 8.92 -6.69 1.56
C MET A 134 8.70 -8.11 1.02
N LEU A 135 9.33 -8.43 -0.12
CA LEU A 135 9.22 -9.77 -0.72
C LEU A 135 9.81 -10.84 0.21
N LYS A 136 10.96 -10.55 0.82
CA LYS A 136 11.62 -11.43 1.79
C LYS A 136 10.76 -11.61 3.04
N TYR A 137 10.18 -10.53 3.58
CA TYR A 137 9.23 -10.56 4.71
C TYR A 137 8.07 -11.51 4.42
N GLU A 138 7.42 -11.37 3.27
CA GLU A 138 6.28 -12.19 2.90
C GLU A 138 6.67 -13.69 2.82
N MET A 139 7.85 -13.99 2.26
CA MET A 139 8.37 -15.36 2.17
C MET A 139 8.75 -15.98 3.52
N THR A 140 9.20 -15.17 4.50
CA THR A 140 9.67 -15.67 5.80
C THR A 140 8.56 -15.69 6.84
N HIS A 141 7.86 -14.58 6.99
CA HIS A 141 6.92 -14.34 8.09
C HIS A 141 5.46 -14.62 7.72
N LYS A 142 5.14 -14.71 6.42
CA LYS A 142 3.77 -15.02 5.92
C LYS A 142 3.73 -16.33 5.13
N LYS A 143 4.70 -17.22 5.34
CA LYS A 143 4.83 -18.50 4.62
C LYS A 143 3.57 -19.36 4.70
N ALA A 144 2.99 -19.52 5.89
CA ALA A 144 1.80 -20.35 6.10
C ALA A 144 0.52 -19.81 5.40
N GLN A 145 0.52 -18.53 5.04
CA GLN A 145 -0.61 -17.86 4.40
C GLN A 145 -0.47 -17.77 2.87
N ASN A 146 0.64 -18.27 2.32
CA ASN A 146 0.91 -18.26 0.89
C ASN A 146 0.91 -19.68 0.33
N SER A 147 0.48 -19.83 -0.91
CA SER A 147 0.57 -21.11 -1.63
C SER A 147 2.05 -21.50 -1.83
N MET A 148 2.33 -22.80 -1.93
CA MET A 148 3.67 -23.28 -2.28
C MET A 148 4.14 -22.73 -3.64
N ALA A 149 3.23 -22.59 -4.60
CA ALA A 149 3.51 -22.05 -5.92
C ALA A 149 3.90 -20.56 -5.84
N ALA A 150 3.17 -19.77 -5.07
CA ALA A 150 3.47 -18.36 -4.82
C ALA A 150 4.84 -18.20 -4.16
N LEU A 151 5.14 -18.98 -3.11
CA LEU A 151 6.44 -18.93 -2.42
C LEU A 151 7.60 -19.32 -3.35
N ALA A 152 7.43 -20.35 -4.18
CA ALA A 152 8.43 -20.75 -5.16
C ALA A 152 8.67 -19.63 -6.20
N MET A 153 7.61 -18.96 -6.65
CA MET A 153 7.71 -17.81 -7.55
C MET A 153 8.46 -16.64 -6.89
N MET A 154 8.07 -16.25 -5.68
CA MET A 154 8.72 -15.17 -4.92
C MET A 154 10.22 -15.44 -4.74
N LYS A 155 10.58 -16.67 -4.34
CA LYS A 155 11.99 -17.08 -4.17
C LYS A 155 12.78 -17.00 -5.47
N ARG A 156 12.23 -17.48 -6.58
CA ARG A 156 12.89 -17.42 -7.90
C ARG A 156 13.09 -15.97 -8.34
N THR A 157 12.06 -15.14 -8.22
CA THR A 157 12.11 -13.71 -8.58
C THR A 157 13.12 -12.96 -7.70
N PHE A 158 13.10 -13.19 -6.39
CA PHE A 158 14.05 -12.60 -5.45
C PHE A 158 15.50 -12.91 -5.85
N ASN A 159 15.84 -14.20 -6.01
CA ASN A 159 17.19 -14.62 -6.37
C ASN A 159 17.65 -14.07 -7.73
N LYS A 160 16.73 -14.01 -8.70
CA LYS A 160 17.01 -13.45 -10.02
C LYS A 160 17.36 -11.97 -9.93
N ILE A 161 16.57 -11.20 -9.18
CA ILE A 161 16.78 -9.76 -9.02
C ILE A 161 18.08 -9.50 -8.26
N THR A 162 18.31 -10.13 -7.11
CA THR A 162 19.53 -9.91 -6.31
C THR A 162 20.79 -10.25 -7.10
N ARG A 163 20.77 -11.30 -7.92
CA ARG A 163 21.89 -11.65 -8.81
C ARG A 163 22.12 -10.60 -9.91
N THR A 164 21.04 -10.00 -10.41
CA THR A 164 21.10 -9.05 -11.54
C THR A 164 21.47 -7.64 -11.08
N SER A 165 20.96 -7.20 -9.93
CA SER A 165 21.19 -5.85 -9.42
C SER A 165 22.37 -5.76 -8.43
N GLY A 166 22.85 -6.88 -7.89
CA GLY A 166 23.84 -6.89 -6.81
C GLY A 166 23.31 -6.37 -5.47
N ALA A 167 22.00 -6.13 -5.35
CA ALA A 167 21.38 -5.58 -4.14
C ALA A 167 21.57 -6.51 -2.94
N LYS A 168 22.02 -5.94 -1.81
CA LYS A 168 22.17 -6.63 -0.54
C LYS A 168 20.96 -6.35 0.35
N VAL A 169 20.19 -7.41 0.64
CA VAL A 169 18.97 -7.31 1.46
C VAL A 169 19.27 -7.81 2.88
N PRO A 170 19.15 -6.96 3.92
CA PRO A 170 19.45 -7.36 5.30
C PRO A 170 18.50 -8.44 5.81
N ALA A 171 18.77 -8.96 7.01
CA ALA A 171 17.78 -9.76 7.73
C ALA A 171 16.53 -8.89 7.98
N VAL A 172 15.34 -9.45 7.72
CA VAL A 172 14.09 -8.71 7.86
C VAL A 172 13.41 -9.13 9.16
N PRO A 173 13.31 -8.22 10.15
CA PRO A 173 12.71 -8.55 11.44
C PRO A 173 11.20 -8.76 11.32
N GLU A 174 10.61 -9.40 12.33
CA GLU A 174 9.16 -9.63 12.39
C GLU A 174 8.36 -8.32 12.50
N TRP A 175 8.94 -7.30 13.15
CA TRP A 175 8.38 -5.95 13.30
C TRP A 175 8.55 -5.06 12.06
N PHE A 176 9.06 -5.58 10.94
CA PHE A 176 9.20 -4.81 9.70
C PHE A 176 7.84 -4.31 9.21
N ILE A 177 7.72 -2.99 9.01
CA ILE A 177 6.55 -2.33 8.46
C ILE A 177 6.96 -1.71 7.12
N SER A 178 6.26 -2.09 6.05
CA SER A 178 6.48 -1.50 4.72
C SER A 178 5.82 -0.13 4.64
N SER A 179 6.41 0.79 3.86
CA SER A 179 5.74 2.02 3.43
C SER A 179 4.36 1.78 2.78
N ASP A 180 4.13 0.61 2.18
CA ASP A 180 2.84 0.25 1.60
C ASP A 180 1.74 -0.01 2.65
N ASP A 181 2.14 -0.32 3.89
CA ASP A 181 1.25 -0.65 5.01
C ASP A 181 0.97 0.55 5.93
N VAL A 182 1.59 1.69 5.65
CA VAL A 182 1.36 2.94 6.36
C VAL A 182 0.56 3.87 5.46
N ASP A 183 -0.61 4.29 5.93
CA ASP A 183 -1.37 5.36 5.29
C ASP A 183 -1.07 6.66 6.05
N PHE A 184 -0.38 7.59 5.40
CA PHE A 184 -0.19 8.94 5.91
C PHE A 184 -1.35 9.80 5.43
N ASP A 185 -2.13 10.38 6.35
CA ASP A 185 -3.02 11.48 5.98
C ASP A 185 -2.17 12.73 5.81
N VAL A 186 -2.26 13.36 4.64
CA VAL A 186 -1.53 14.60 4.34
C VAL A 186 -2.03 15.75 5.24
N ASN A 187 -3.24 15.60 5.80
CA ASN A 187 -3.82 16.51 6.79
C ASN A 187 -3.37 16.20 8.23
N ASP A 188 -2.86 15.00 8.51
CA ASP A 188 -2.20 14.62 9.78
C ASP A 188 -0.67 14.79 9.67
N GLN A 189 -0.20 15.80 8.94
CA GLN A 189 1.20 16.20 9.04
C GLN A 189 1.45 16.65 10.48
N PHE A 190 2.10 15.78 11.25
CA PHE A 190 2.75 16.17 12.49
C PHE A 190 3.58 17.42 12.21
N ASP A 191 3.24 18.54 12.85
CA ASP A 191 4.06 19.75 12.87
C ASP A 191 5.50 19.31 13.03
N SER A 192 6.32 19.60 12.02
CA SER A 192 7.68 19.05 11.86
C SER A 192 8.63 19.48 12.99
N ASN A 193 8.15 20.27 13.95
CA ASN A 193 8.82 20.67 15.18
C ASN A 193 8.73 19.63 16.32
N PHE A 194 7.80 18.67 16.27
CA PHE A 194 7.63 17.71 17.38
C PHE A 194 8.58 16.50 17.28
N VAL A 195 8.92 16.07 16.06
CA VAL A 195 9.81 14.92 15.84
C VAL A 195 11.25 15.25 16.24
N MET A 196 11.69 16.51 16.08
CA MET A 196 13.02 16.92 16.53
C MET A 196 13.13 16.90 18.06
N LEU A 197 12.10 17.33 18.79
CA LEU A 197 12.13 17.39 20.26
C LEU A 197 12.10 16.01 20.94
N VAL A 198 11.40 15.02 20.35
CA VAL A 198 11.38 13.66 20.90
C VAL A 198 12.70 12.93 20.63
N PHE A 199 13.30 13.12 19.45
CA PHE A 199 14.63 12.54 19.15
C PHE A 199 15.76 13.20 19.95
N LEU A 200 15.68 14.52 20.21
CA LEU A 200 16.70 15.25 20.97
C LEU A 200 16.63 14.99 22.48
N ARG A 201 15.45 14.62 23.03
CA ARG A 201 15.32 14.33 24.47
C ARG A 201 15.86 12.97 24.88
N ALA A 202 15.95 12.02 23.95
CA ALA A 202 16.40 10.64 24.22
C ALA A 202 17.93 10.43 24.06
N ASN A 203 18.69 11.43 23.61
CA ASN A 203 20.14 11.29 23.35
C ASN A 203 20.96 12.50 23.83
N ARG A 204 20.71 12.96 25.06
CA ARG A 204 21.44 14.12 25.63
C ARG A 204 22.90 13.85 26.00
N GLU A 205 23.37 12.60 25.90
CA GLU A 205 24.72 12.20 26.35
C GLU A 205 25.71 11.90 25.21
N LEU A 206 25.32 11.99 23.93
CA LEU A 206 26.17 11.54 22.82
C LEU A 206 26.70 12.62 21.87
N TRP A 207 26.38 13.90 22.09
CA TRP A 207 26.87 14.98 21.23
C TRP A 207 27.14 16.26 22.02
N ASP A 208 28.36 16.40 22.53
CA ASP A 208 28.85 17.66 23.08
C ASP A 208 29.17 18.62 21.91
N PHE A 209 28.15 19.37 21.48
CA PHE A 209 28.24 20.32 20.37
C PHE A 209 28.95 21.64 20.72
N THR A 210 29.60 21.73 21.89
CA THR A 210 30.47 22.87 22.23
C THR A 210 31.75 22.92 21.40
N SER A 211 32.09 21.86 20.67
CA SER A 211 33.28 21.79 19.81
C SER A 211 33.05 22.07 18.31
N LEU A 212 31.80 22.25 17.88
CA LEU A 212 31.44 22.39 16.44
C LEU A 212 30.89 23.76 16.05
N VAL A 213 30.86 24.71 17.00
CA VAL A 213 30.67 26.13 16.67
C VAL A 213 31.90 26.88 17.17
N GLY A 214 32.90 27.01 16.30
CA GLY A 214 33.93 28.03 16.41
C GLY A 214 33.28 29.40 16.25
N TYR A 215 32.65 29.90 17.32
CA TYR A 215 32.34 31.31 17.48
C TYR A 215 33.66 32.03 17.73
N ASN A 216 34.24 32.59 16.66
CA ASN A 216 35.20 33.68 16.80
C ASN A 216 34.40 34.89 17.31
N GLU A 217 34.42 35.13 18.62
CA GLU A 217 34.28 36.48 19.15
C GLU A 217 35.55 37.25 18.76
N SER A 218 35.55 37.86 17.58
CA SER A 218 36.41 39.02 17.37
C SER A 218 35.80 40.18 18.13
N ALA A 219 36.30 40.36 19.36
CA ALA A 219 36.26 41.61 20.08
C ALA A 219 36.78 42.73 19.17
N GLY A 220 36.01 43.80 19.08
CA GLY A 220 36.36 45.04 18.39
C GLY A 220 35.87 46.21 19.20
N ASP A 221 36.37 46.34 20.43
CA ASP A 221 36.44 47.61 21.14
C ASP A 221 37.83 48.22 20.87
N GLY A 222 37.83 49.52 20.61
CA GLY A 222 38.97 50.38 20.24
C GLY A 222 38.41 51.63 19.55
N GLU A 223 37.73 52.53 20.27
CA GLU A 223 38.30 53.62 21.07
C GLU A 223 38.89 54.76 20.22
N GLU A 224 38.36 55.98 20.42
CA GLU A 224 39.00 57.32 20.25
C GLU A 224 39.48 57.74 18.83
N ASP A 225 39.28 58.95 18.29
CA ASP A 225 39.30 60.32 18.84
C ASP A 225 38.74 61.35 17.82
N ALA A 226 38.37 62.54 18.36
CA ALA A 226 38.44 63.94 17.83
C ALA A 226 38.39 64.19 16.30
N GLU A 227 37.63 65.15 15.76
CA GLU A 227 37.32 66.53 16.17
C GLU A 227 36.10 67.03 15.37
#